data_AF-A0A1F5TRV7-F1
#
_entry.id   AF-A0A1F5TRV7-F1
#
_cell.length_a   1.000
_cell.length_b   1.000
_cell.length_c   1.000
_cell.angle_alpha   90.00
_cell.angle_beta   90.00
_cell.angle_gamma   90.00
#
_symmetry.space_group_name_H-M   'P 1'
#
loop_
_entity.id
_entity.type
_entity.pdbx_description
1 polymer ?
#
loop_
_entity_poly.entity_id
_entity_poly.type
_entity_poly.pdbx_seq_one_letter_code
_entity_poly.pdbx_strand_id
1 'polypeptide(L)'
;MKMFNTRSKLIIIFVMVFALAHFVAAGDIGNSYGYAWMEKLGWISFNGGGAGVDYGITVGEAALSGYAWSEKTGWINFDDSGSYYGVTNDGTGNLSGYAWSEKLGYISFDDSGANNYYQVTLIDSGIVKEYKPGTITLRTGTTLRTGTTLSPGQSEVVRSYFSGYAWSELGGYINMDDPEALYKPSTEYYFVCGTNNIYDIDGNSYPTVQIGDQCWMAQNLMVSRNADGSAVNGTGDTDTTPPVAYSDGNWEAVEGYLYNWQDAMNGSTAQSAQGICPDGWHVPSHDEWTDLERYICNAEGNADCDTVFPKDTTTTGYLGTNEGTELKADAPVNGIGTDPNGDDGYGFAGLLSGNHNFNGSFNNRGTYGDFWSSSENGSDAWYRSLDSSNAGVDRVSAGKGYGLSVRCLKD
;
A
#
# COMPACT_ATOMS: atom_id res chain seq x y z
N MET A 1 -55.04 -24.88 -53.79
CA MET A 1 -53.75 -24.17 -53.55
C MET A 1 -53.95 -23.23 -52.37
N LYS A 2 -53.55 -23.64 -51.15
CA LYS A 2 -53.57 -22.78 -49.95
C LYS A 2 -52.15 -22.81 -49.38
N MET A 3 -51.44 -21.70 -49.54
CA MET A 3 -50.11 -21.48 -48.98
C MET A 3 -50.24 -21.15 -47.49
N PHE A 4 -49.50 -21.86 -46.65
CA PHE A 4 -49.26 -21.49 -45.26
C PHE A 4 -48.19 -20.40 -45.23
N ASN A 5 -48.48 -19.27 -44.57
CA ASN A 5 -47.58 -18.14 -44.38
C ASN A 5 -47.18 -18.10 -42.89
N THR A 6 -45.95 -18.47 -42.57
CA THR A 6 -45.39 -18.45 -41.21
C THR A 6 -44.81 -17.07 -40.94
N ARG A 7 -45.44 -16.28 -40.05
CA ARG A 7 -44.83 -15.05 -39.51
C ARG A 7 -44.23 -15.35 -38.13
N SER A 8 -42.90 -15.39 -38.05
CA SER A 8 -42.14 -15.37 -36.79
C SER A 8 -42.37 -14.03 -36.07
N LYS A 9 -42.77 -14.08 -34.80
CA LYS A 9 -42.85 -12.91 -33.92
C LYS A 9 -41.47 -12.65 -33.32
N LEU A 10 -40.86 -11.52 -33.68
CA LEU A 10 -39.65 -10.99 -33.05
C LEU A 10 -40.05 -10.36 -31.71
N ILE A 11 -39.58 -10.90 -30.58
CA ILE A 11 -39.75 -10.32 -29.25
C ILE A 11 -38.53 -9.41 -29.01
N ILE A 12 -38.74 -8.09 -29.04
CA ILE A 12 -37.74 -7.10 -28.66
C ILE A 12 -37.84 -6.93 -27.14
N ILE A 13 -36.83 -7.39 -26.41
CA ILE A 13 -36.71 -7.15 -24.96
C ILE A 13 -36.06 -5.78 -24.79
N PHE A 14 -36.84 -4.82 -24.29
CA PHE A 14 -36.35 -3.50 -23.90
C PHE A 14 -35.66 -3.62 -22.54
N VAL A 15 -34.33 -3.68 -22.51
CA VAL A 15 -33.56 -3.57 -21.27
C VAL A 15 -33.51 -2.09 -20.91
N MET A 16 -34.38 -1.66 -19.99
CA MET A 16 -34.23 -0.35 -19.34
C MET A 16 -33.00 -0.41 -18.44
N VAL A 17 -31.94 0.29 -18.84
CA VAL A 17 -30.82 0.62 -17.95
C VAL A 17 -31.33 1.66 -16.96
N PHE A 18 -31.73 1.23 -15.77
CA PHE A 18 -31.84 2.13 -14.63
C PHE A 18 -30.42 2.52 -14.23
N ALA A 19 -30.03 3.76 -14.51
CA ALA A 19 -28.91 4.37 -13.80
C ALA A 19 -29.29 4.40 -12.31
N LEU A 20 -28.59 3.61 -11.50
CA LEU A 20 -28.65 3.72 -10.04
C LEU A 20 -28.06 5.08 -9.66
N ALA A 21 -28.94 6.07 -9.52
CA ALA A 21 -28.62 7.27 -8.76
C ALA A 21 -28.38 6.82 -7.32
N HIS A 22 -27.14 6.95 -6.86
CA HIS A 22 -26.80 6.74 -5.47
C HIS A 22 -27.35 7.93 -4.68
N PHE A 23 -28.40 7.70 -3.91
CA PHE A 23 -28.87 8.67 -2.94
C PHE A 23 -28.13 8.43 -1.62
N VAL A 24 -27.39 9.44 -1.15
CA VAL A 24 -26.89 9.49 0.23
C VAL A 24 -28.05 9.92 1.11
N ALA A 25 -28.41 9.10 2.10
CA ALA A 25 -29.45 9.42 3.08
C ALA A 25 -28.82 10.15 4.28
N ALA A 26 -29.53 11.15 4.80
CA ALA A 26 -29.14 11.97 5.95
C ALA A 26 -28.97 11.14 7.23
N GLY A 27 -27.87 11.38 7.94
CA GLY A 27 -27.54 10.81 9.24
C GLY A 27 -26.05 10.99 9.56
N ASP A 28 -25.74 11.99 10.39
CA ASP A 28 -24.49 12.30 11.11
C ASP A 28 -23.16 12.11 10.35
N ILE A 29 -22.71 13.20 9.72
CA ILE A 29 -21.42 13.29 9.02
C ILE A 29 -20.29 13.48 10.05
N GLY A 30 -19.16 12.80 9.86
CA GLY A 30 -18.05 12.72 10.83
C GLY A 30 -17.15 13.97 10.92
N ASN A 31 -15.98 13.81 11.55
CA ASN A 31 -14.93 14.83 11.49
C ASN A 31 -14.33 14.87 10.08
N SER A 32 -14.10 16.07 9.55
CA SER A 32 -13.28 16.25 8.35
C SER A 32 -11.81 15.99 8.70
N TYR A 33 -11.10 15.32 7.80
CA TYR A 33 -9.65 15.15 7.83
C TYR A 33 -9.11 15.63 6.48
N GLY A 34 -7.92 16.24 6.49
CA GLY A 34 -7.25 16.66 5.27
C GLY A 34 -6.65 18.05 5.36
N TYR A 35 -6.07 18.47 4.24
CA TYR A 35 -5.45 19.77 4.07
C TYR A 35 -6.00 20.49 2.83
N ALA A 36 -5.93 21.83 2.82
CA ALA A 36 -6.13 22.67 1.65
C ALA A 36 -4.86 23.47 1.37
N TRP A 37 -4.65 23.87 0.12
CA TRP A 37 -3.50 24.67 -0.28
C TRP A 37 -3.91 26.01 -0.89
N MET A 38 -3.20 27.06 -0.50
CA MET A 38 -3.25 28.36 -1.16
C MET A 38 -1.85 28.79 -1.56
N GLU A 39 -1.65 29.18 -2.82
CA GLU A 39 -0.33 29.58 -3.34
C GLU A 39 0.35 30.67 -2.51
N LYS A 40 -0.44 31.62 -1.97
CA LYS A 40 0.10 32.75 -1.21
C LYS A 40 0.37 32.43 0.26
N LEU A 41 -0.34 31.47 0.84
CA LEU A 41 -0.43 31.31 2.30
C LEU A 41 -0.19 29.88 2.79
N GLY A 42 0.03 28.93 1.88
CA GLY A 42 0.43 27.58 2.21
C GLY A 42 -0.70 26.66 2.69
N TRP A 43 -0.34 25.65 3.47
CA TRP A 43 -1.23 24.58 3.93
C TRP A 43 -2.21 25.04 4.99
N ILE A 44 -3.46 24.62 4.87
CA ILE A 44 -4.54 24.77 5.85
C ILE A 44 -4.94 23.36 6.29
N SER A 45 -4.90 23.07 7.58
CA SER A 45 -5.30 21.80 8.18
C SER A 45 -6.73 21.88 8.73
N PHE A 46 -7.57 20.91 8.40
CA PHE A 46 -8.95 20.80 8.89
C PHE A 46 -9.09 19.91 10.13
N ASN A 47 -7.98 19.32 10.59
CA ASN A 47 -7.91 18.47 11.79
C ASN A 47 -6.46 18.36 12.28
N GLY A 48 -6.24 18.57 13.58
CA GLY A 48 -4.94 18.37 14.22
C GLY A 48 -5.07 17.69 15.58
N GLY A 49 -4.37 16.56 15.75
CA GLY A 49 -4.11 15.92 17.02
C GLY A 49 -2.62 15.94 17.33
N GLY A 50 -2.20 16.81 18.26
CA GLY A 50 -0.81 16.92 18.73
C GLY A 50 -0.42 18.35 19.13
N ALA A 51 0.23 18.50 20.29
CA ALA A 51 0.71 19.75 20.90
C ALA A 51 -0.34 20.71 21.50
N GLY A 52 -1.40 20.19 22.13
CA GLY A 52 -2.10 20.90 23.22
C GLY A 52 -3.32 21.74 22.88
N VAL A 53 -3.83 21.69 21.64
CA VAL A 53 -5.17 22.16 21.28
C VAL A 53 -5.82 21.16 20.33
N ASP A 54 -6.93 20.56 20.77
CA ASP A 54 -7.79 19.75 19.89
C ASP A 54 -8.65 20.71 19.06
N TYR A 55 -8.51 20.67 17.74
CA TYR A 55 -9.33 21.44 16.81
C TYR A 55 -9.65 20.63 15.56
N GLY A 56 -10.78 20.95 14.93
CA GLY A 56 -11.16 20.35 13.66
C GLY A 56 -12.50 20.85 13.17
N ILE A 57 -12.82 20.48 11.93
CA ILE A 57 -14.12 20.73 11.32
C ILE A 57 -15.03 19.52 11.53
N THR A 58 -16.19 19.79 12.13
CA THR A 58 -17.28 18.83 12.24
C THR A 58 -18.27 19.11 11.11
N VAL A 59 -18.61 18.08 10.36
CA VAL A 59 -19.58 18.20 9.27
C VAL A 59 -20.96 17.84 9.81
N GLY A 60 -21.88 18.79 9.86
CA GLY A 60 -23.26 18.54 10.25
C GLY A 60 -24.18 18.30 9.05
N GLU A 61 -25.42 17.88 9.32
CA GLU A 61 -26.43 17.58 8.29
C GLU A 61 -26.80 18.81 7.44
N ALA A 62 -26.76 20.01 8.03
CA ALA A 62 -27.16 21.27 7.38
C ALA A 62 -26.04 22.32 7.34
N ALA A 63 -24.97 22.14 8.11
CA ALA A 63 -23.88 23.10 8.22
C ALA A 63 -22.60 22.47 8.77
N LEU A 64 -21.47 23.09 8.49
CA LEU A 64 -20.19 22.79 9.11
C LEU A 64 -20.02 23.61 10.40
N SER A 65 -19.17 23.10 11.29
CA SER A 65 -18.81 23.76 12.55
C SER A 65 -17.35 23.51 12.90
N GLY A 66 -16.79 24.33 13.78
CA GLY A 66 -15.42 24.21 14.29
C GLY A 66 -14.39 25.09 13.57
N TYR A 67 -13.12 24.71 13.72
CA TYR A 67 -11.99 25.52 13.30
C TYR A 67 -10.97 24.74 12.45
N ALA A 68 -10.45 25.40 11.41
CA ALA A 68 -9.27 24.97 10.65
C ALA A 68 -8.08 25.88 10.95
N TRP A 69 -6.86 25.42 10.67
CA TRP A 69 -5.62 26.12 11.03
C TRP A 69 -4.56 25.98 9.94
N SER A 70 -4.02 27.11 9.45
CA SER A 70 -2.81 27.19 8.63
C SER A 70 -1.74 28.06 9.27
N GLU A 71 -0.52 27.54 9.48
CA GLU A 71 0.62 28.23 10.11
C GLU A 71 0.79 29.72 9.73
N LYS A 72 0.43 30.10 8.50
CA LYS A 72 0.53 31.47 8.02
C LYS A 72 -0.75 32.30 8.17
N THR A 73 -1.95 31.71 8.10
CA THR A 73 -3.24 32.44 8.10
C THR A 73 -3.94 32.52 9.45
N GLY A 74 -3.58 31.64 10.38
CA GLY A 74 -4.25 31.58 11.69
C GLY A 74 -5.50 30.71 11.64
N TRP A 75 -6.33 30.87 12.67
CA TRP A 75 -7.60 30.18 12.75
C TRP A 75 -8.55 30.61 11.63
N ILE A 76 -9.25 29.64 11.09
CA ILE A 76 -10.35 29.82 10.14
C ILE A 76 -11.60 29.23 10.79
N ASN A 77 -12.63 30.06 10.98
CA ASN A 77 -13.83 29.72 11.71
C ASN A 77 -14.98 29.35 10.75
N PHE A 78 -15.58 28.19 10.98
CA PHE A 78 -16.72 27.67 10.23
C PHE A 78 -18.05 27.77 10.99
N ASP A 79 -18.01 28.12 12.28
CA ASP A 79 -19.20 28.29 13.12
C ASP A 79 -19.96 29.58 12.81
N ASP A 80 -21.26 29.45 12.54
CA ASP A 80 -22.19 30.59 12.52
C ASP A 80 -22.56 31.00 13.94
N SER A 81 -21.74 31.87 14.53
CA SER A 81 -21.97 32.42 15.88
C SER A 81 -22.93 33.62 15.91
N GLY A 82 -23.67 33.92 14.83
CA GLY A 82 -24.71 34.96 14.88
C GLY A 82 -24.91 35.83 13.63
N SER A 83 -24.99 35.21 12.44
CA SER A 83 -25.67 35.74 11.24
C SER A 83 -24.89 36.59 10.23
N TYR A 84 -23.57 36.44 10.12
CA TYR A 84 -22.81 37.07 9.01
C TYR A 84 -21.98 36.11 8.15
N TYR A 85 -21.78 34.87 8.59
CA TYR A 85 -21.06 33.82 7.86
C TYR A 85 -21.39 32.47 8.48
N GLY A 86 -21.19 31.41 7.71
CA GLY A 86 -21.48 30.02 8.04
C GLY A 86 -21.40 29.20 6.76
N VAL A 87 -20.86 27.98 6.85
CA VAL A 87 -20.78 27.08 5.69
C VAL A 87 -21.90 26.05 5.79
N THR A 88 -22.87 26.15 4.88
CA THR A 88 -24.04 25.26 4.84
C THR A 88 -23.78 24.05 3.97
N ASN A 89 -24.36 22.91 4.34
CA ASN A 89 -24.36 21.66 3.59
C ASN A 89 -25.79 21.38 3.11
N ASP A 90 -25.98 21.16 1.81
CA ASP A 90 -27.31 20.93 1.23
C ASP A 90 -27.85 19.50 1.43
N GLY A 91 -27.10 18.64 2.12
CA GLY A 91 -27.45 17.25 2.39
C GLY A 91 -27.09 16.28 1.25
N THR A 92 -26.63 16.80 0.10
CA THR A 92 -26.06 16.01 -1.01
C THR A 92 -24.55 16.15 -1.12
N GLY A 93 -23.95 16.90 -0.18
CA GLY A 93 -22.52 17.14 -0.10
C GLY A 93 -22.10 18.49 -0.68
N ASN A 94 -22.98 19.30 -1.29
CA ASN A 94 -22.57 20.62 -1.77
C ASN A 94 -22.52 21.62 -0.62
N LEU A 95 -21.45 22.41 -0.59
CA LEU A 95 -21.25 23.47 0.37
C LEU A 95 -21.56 24.83 -0.23
N SER A 96 -21.98 25.75 0.63
CA SER A 96 -22.29 27.15 0.29
C SER A 96 -22.11 28.03 1.51
N GLY A 97 -22.16 29.35 1.33
CA GLY A 97 -21.94 30.32 2.41
C GLY A 97 -20.47 30.68 2.60
N TYR A 98 -20.11 31.12 3.80
CA TYR A 98 -18.81 31.73 4.08
C TYR A 98 -18.15 31.18 5.35
N ALA A 99 -16.85 30.90 5.30
CA ALA A 99 -16.00 30.83 6.49
C ALA A 99 -15.30 32.18 6.71
N TRP A 100 -14.76 32.39 7.90
CA TRP A 100 -14.08 33.65 8.23
C TRP A 100 -12.70 33.44 8.85
N SER A 101 -11.74 34.29 8.46
CA SER A 101 -10.43 34.37 9.09
C SER A 101 -9.95 35.81 9.14
N GLU A 102 -9.23 36.18 10.20
CA GLU A 102 -8.66 37.52 10.37
C GLU A 102 -7.72 37.93 9.22
N LYS A 103 -7.02 36.97 8.61
CA LYS A 103 -6.04 37.23 7.55
C LYS A 103 -6.56 37.00 6.13
N LEU A 104 -7.61 36.19 5.98
CA LEU A 104 -8.23 35.88 4.69
C LEU A 104 -9.54 36.63 4.44
N GLY A 105 -10.13 37.25 5.46
CA GLY A 105 -11.48 37.81 5.37
C GLY A 105 -12.53 36.70 5.17
N TYR A 106 -13.60 37.02 4.45
CA TYR A 106 -14.61 36.04 4.09
C TYR A 106 -14.10 35.09 3.01
N ILE A 107 -14.32 33.80 3.25
CA ILE A 107 -13.96 32.71 2.36
C ILE A 107 -15.27 32.12 1.85
N SER A 108 -15.61 32.36 0.59
CA SER A 108 -16.81 31.85 -0.07
C SER A 108 -16.64 30.38 -0.42
N PHE A 109 -17.66 29.59 -0.06
CA PHE A 109 -17.88 28.20 -0.48
C PHE A 109 -19.00 28.10 -1.52
N ASP A 110 -19.62 29.23 -1.86
CA ASP A 110 -20.77 29.33 -2.76
C ASP A 110 -20.36 29.64 -4.21
N ASP A 111 -21.20 29.20 -5.15
CA ASP A 111 -21.15 29.55 -6.56
C ASP A 111 -21.87 30.88 -6.80
N SER A 112 -21.13 31.95 -7.09
CA SER A 112 -21.75 33.23 -7.47
C SER A 112 -22.08 33.36 -8.96
N GLY A 113 -21.96 32.31 -9.79
CA GLY A 113 -22.47 32.34 -11.17
C GLY A 113 -22.18 31.11 -12.03
N ALA A 114 -22.93 30.98 -13.14
CA ALA A 114 -23.13 29.82 -14.03
C ALA A 114 -21.94 28.99 -14.60
N ASN A 115 -20.74 29.00 -14.01
CA ASN A 115 -19.53 28.35 -14.52
C ASN A 115 -18.91 27.30 -13.56
N ASN A 116 -19.55 26.91 -12.45
CA ASN A 116 -19.19 25.76 -11.58
C ASN A 116 -17.73 25.70 -11.07
N TYR A 117 -16.99 26.81 -11.05
CA TYR A 117 -15.54 26.76 -10.75
C TYR A 117 -15.21 26.79 -9.24
N TYR A 118 -16.16 27.17 -8.37
CA TYR A 118 -15.90 27.49 -6.95
C TYR A 118 -16.84 26.79 -5.95
N GLN A 119 -17.56 25.76 -6.39
CA GLN A 119 -18.39 24.99 -5.48
C GLN A 119 -17.51 23.97 -4.75
N VAL A 120 -17.50 24.03 -3.42
CA VAL A 120 -16.86 23.00 -2.60
C VAL A 120 -17.87 21.89 -2.33
N THR A 121 -17.46 20.65 -2.48
CA THR A 121 -18.27 19.47 -2.18
C THR A 121 -17.60 18.60 -1.13
N LEU A 122 -18.41 17.87 -0.38
CA LEU A 122 -18.03 16.83 0.56
C LEU A 122 -18.16 15.48 -0.13
N ILE A 123 -17.10 14.69 -0.08
CA ILE A 123 -17.09 13.33 -0.62
C ILE A 123 -16.87 12.35 0.53
N ASP A 124 -17.76 11.35 0.65
CA ASP A 124 -17.63 10.25 1.62
C ASP A 124 -16.57 9.26 1.14
N SER A 125 -15.57 8.96 1.97
CA SER A 125 -14.49 8.02 1.62
C SER A 125 -14.93 6.56 1.59
N GLY A 126 -16.16 6.25 2.00
CA GLY A 126 -16.56 4.88 2.26
C GLY A 126 -15.98 4.35 3.57
N ILE A 127 -16.62 3.28 4.06
CA ILE A 127 -16.45 2.66 5.39
C ILE A 127 -14.98 2.29 5.64
N VAL A 128 -14.34 2.88 6.64
CA VAL A 128 -13.11 2.33 7.22
C VAL A 128 -13.48 1.42 8.37
N LYS A 129 -13.34 0.10 8.17
CA LYS A 129 -13.45 -0.90 9.24
C LYS A 129 -12.12 -0.96 9.97
N GLU A 130 -12.04 -0.40 11.17
CA GLU A 130 -10.86 -0.60 12.03
C GLU A 130 -11.10 -1.85 12.91
N TYR A 131 -10.15 -2.80 12.89
CA TYR A 131 -10.20 -4.00 13.72
C TYR A 131 -9.26 -3.81 14.92
N LYS A 132 -9.83 -3.65 16.13
CA LYS A 132 -9.05 -3.65 17.39
C LYS A 132 -9.78 -4.48 18.45
N PRO A 133 -9.13 -5.49 19.07
CA PRO A 133 -9.73 -6.21 20.20
C PRO A 133 -9.77 -5.30 21.43
N GLY A 134 -10.97 -4.93 21.91
CA GLY A 134 -11.13 -4.13 23.12
C GLY A 134 -12.56 -3.62 23.33
N THR A 135 -12.90 -3.32 24.59
CA THR A 135 -14.22 -2.80 24.99
C THR A 135 -14.53 -1.49 24.27
N ILE A 136 -15.64 -1.47 23.52
CA ILE A 136 -16.08 -0.32 22.72
C ILE A 136 -16.42 0.86 23.64
N THR A 137 -15.69 1.96 23.50
CA THR A 137 -16.12 3.27 24.00
C THR A 137 -16.38 4.16 22.79
N LEU A 138 -17.64 4.31 22.39
CA LEU A 138 -18.02 5.28 21.35
C LEU A 138 -17.71 6.68 21.89
N ARG A 139 -16.97 7.50 21.13
CA ARG A 139 -16.85 8.92 21.45
C ARG A 139 -18.21 9.58 21.29
N THR A 140 -18.51 10.54 22.15
CA THR A 140 -19.76 11.31 22.11
C THR A 140 -19.90 11.96 20.73
N GLY A 141 -21.00 11.67 20.02
CA GLY A 141 -21.27 12.22 18.68
C GLY A 141 -20.98 11.31 17.48
N THR A 142 -20.78 10.00 17.67
CA THR A 142 -20.63 9.05 16.55
C THR A 142 -21.91 8.22 16.36
N THR A 143 -22.44 8.15 15.13
CA THR A 143 -23.67 7.40 14.79
C THR A 143 -23.40 6.45 13.63
N LEU A 144 -23.97 5.25 13.67
CA LEU A 144 -23.78 4.19 12.67
C LEU A 144 -24.74 4.35 11.49
N ARG A 145 -24.30 3.98 10.28
CA ARG A 145 -25.16 4.01 9.09
C ARG A 145 -26.29 2.97 9.19
N THR A 146 -27.49 3.30 8.72
CA THR A 146 -28.64 2.39 8.76
C THR A 146 -28.38 1.12 7.95
N GLY A 147 -28.39 -0.04 8.59
CA GLY A 147 -28.24 -1.35 7.95
C GLY A 147 -26.89 -2.05 8.14
N THR A 148 -25.94 -1.46 8.91
CA THR A 148 -24.71 -2.16 9.29
C THR A 148 -24.92 -3.06 10.50
N THR A 149 -24.60 -4.35 10.32
CA THR A 149 -24.49 -5.32 11.43
C THR A 149 -23.02 -5.39 11.84
N LEU A 150 -22.68 -4.84 13.00
CA LEU A 150 -21.33 -4.95 13.57
C LEU A 150 -21.22 -6.20 14.43
N SER A 151 -20.18 -7.00 14.20
CA SER A 151 -19.77 -8.05 15.14
C SER A 151 -19.17 -7.42 16.41
N PRO A 152 -19.23 -8.08 17.58
CA PRO A 152 -18.57 -7.58 18.78
C PRO A 152 -17.09 -7.27 18.53
N GLY A 153 -16.67 -6.01 18.73
CA GLY A 153 -15.29 -5.55 18.50
C GLY A 153 -15.01 -4.80 17.19
N GLN A 154 -16.03 -4.44 16.42
CA GLN A 154 -15.88 -3.59 15.22
C GLN A 154 -16.24 -2.13 15.48
N SER A 155 -15.45 -1.18 14.95
CA SER A 155 -15.81 0.25 14.87
C SER A 155 -15.83 0.73 13.42
N GLU A 156 -16.82 1.58 13.10
CA GLU A 156 -16.96 2.27 11.81
C GLU A 156 -16.69 3.76 12.03
N VAL A 157 -15.73 4.33 11.30
CA VAL A 157 -15.51 5.78 11.22
C VAL A 157 -15.74 6.19 9.78
N VAL A 158 -16.81 6.97 9.55
CA VAL A 158 -17.07 7.61 8.26
C VAL A 158 -16.19 8.86 8.19
N ARG A 159 -15.35 8.97 7.15
CA ARG A 159 -14.52 10.16 6.88
C ARG A 159 -15.04 10.87 5.64
N SER A 160 -15.04 12.20 5.68
CA SER A 160 -15.44 13.06 4.56
C SER A 160 -14.34 14.05 4.23
N TYR A 161 -14.05 14.21 2.93
CA TYR A 161 -13.04 15.16 2.43
C TYR A 161 -13.69 16.26 1.59
N PHE A 162 -13.07 17.45 1.58
CA PHE A 162 -13.46 18.55 0.72
C PHE A 162 -12.90 18.36 -0.71
N SER A 163 -13.61 18.87 -1.71
CA SER A 163 -13.15 18.97 -3.09
C SER A 163 -13.72 20.22 -3.74
N GLY A 164 -12.95 20.90 -4.59
CA GLY A 164 -13.29 22.15 -5.26
C GLY A 164 -12.42 23.32 -4.80
N TYR A 165 -12.84 24.53 -5.15
CA TYR A 165 -12.12 25.75 -4.81
C TYR A 165 -13.00 26.65 -3.96
N ALA A 166 -12.47 27.11 -2.83
CA ALA A 166 -13.03 28.24 -2.12
C ALA A 166 -12.35 29.54 -2.56
N TRP A 167 -13.07 30.66 -2.44
CA TRP A 167 -12.55 31.98 -2.80
C TRP A 167 -12.48 32.90 -1.60
N SER A 168 -11.29 33.43 -1.32
CA SER A 168 -11.09 34.49 -0.34
C SER A 168 -10.86 35.83 -1.05
N GLU A 169 -11.57 36.88 -0.63
CA GLU A 169 -11.38 38.23 -1.20
C GLU A 169 -9.96 38.78 -0.98
N LEU A 170 -9.29 38.38 0.12
CA LEU A 170 -7.96 38.86 0.49
C LEU A 170 -6.84 37.87 0.13
N GLY A 171 -7.16 36.58 0.08
CA GLY A 171 -6.20 35.50 -0.20
C GLY A 171 -6.20 35.03 -1.66
N GLY A 172 -7.32 35.14 -2.38
CA GLY A 172 -7.53 34.51 -3.68
C GLY A 172 -8.02 33.06 -3.56
N TYR A 173 -7.67 32.21 -4.53
CA TYR A 173 -8.10 30.82 -4.57
C TYR A 173 -7.49 29.98 -3.45
N ILE A 174 -8.35 29.29 -2.71
CA ILE A 174 -7.99 28.20 -1.81
C ILE A 174 -8.36 26.92 -2.54
N ASN A 175 -7.37 26.13 -2.89
CA ASN A 175 -7.62 24.80 -3.39
C ASN A 175 -8.00 23.90 -2.21
N MET A 176 -9.25 23.44 -2.21
CA MET A 176 -9.80 22.52 -1.23
C MET A 176 -9.91 21.09 -1.76
N ASP A 177 -9.53 20.85 -3.01
CA ASP A 177 -9.02 19.54 -3.38
C ASP A 177 -7.79 19.31 -2.50
N ASP A 178 -7.74 18.11 -1.92
CA ASP A 178 -6.53 17.64 -1.27
C ASP A 178 -5.33 18.01 -2.17
N PRO A 179 -4.30 18.70 -1.68
CA PRO A 179 -3.16 19.04 -2.52
C PRO A 179 -2.36 17.78 -2.91
N GLU A 180 -2.66 16.60 -2.33
CA GLU A 180 -2.29 15.28 -2.89
C GLU A 180 -3.20 14.82 -4.06
N ALA A 181 -4.36 15.45 -4.28
CA ALA A 181 -5.34 15.19 -5.33
C ALA A 181 -5.26 16.12 -6.56
N LEU A 182 -4.49 17.22 -6.51
CA LEU A 182 -4.19 18.05 -7.71
C LEU A 182 -3.35 17.32 -8.79
N TYR A 183 -2.92 16.09 -8.52
CA TYR A 183 -2.27 15.19 -9.48
C TYR A 183 -3.15 13.98 -9.87
N LYS A 184 -4.48 14.07 -9.80
CA LYS A 184 -5.36 12.95 -10.16
C LYS A 184 -6.48 13.34 -11.14
N PRO A 185 -6.27 13.18 -12.47
CA PRO A 185 -7.38 12.85 -13.34
C PRO A 185 -7.89 11.47 -12.92
N SER A 186 -9.01 11.40 -12.19
CA SER A 186 -9.78 10.18 -11.88
C SER A 186 -8.96 8.88 -11.72
N THR A 187 -8.21 8.74 -10.63
CA THR A 187 -7.80 7.43 -10.09
C THR A 187 -7.54 7.56 -8.59
N GLU A 188 -8.25 6.78 -7.76
CA GLU A 188 -7.67 6.33 -6.50
C GLU A 188 -6.25 5.82 -6.82
N TYR A 189 -5.22 6.24 -6.08
CA TYR A 189 -3.95 5.52 -6.16
C TYR A 189 -4.13 4.30 -5.26
N TYR A 190 -4.98 3.38 -5.72
CA TYR A 190 -5.01 2.04 -5.20
C TYR A 190 -3.72 1.40 -5.68
N PHE A 191 -2.92 0.87 -4.75
CA PHE A 191 -1.76 0.09 -5.11
C PHE A 191 -2.22 -1.14 -5.90
N VAL A 192 -1.89 -1.19 -7.18
CA VAL A 192 -2.11 -2.32 -8.09
C VAL A 192 -0.78 -3.06 -8.24
N CYS A 193 -0.73 -4.27 -7.71
CA CYS A 193 0.43 -5.15 -7.89
C CYS A 193 0.73 -5.38 -9.38
N GLY A 194 2.00 -5.45 -9.76
CA GLY A 194 2.39 -5.58 -11.16
C GLY A 194 2.39 -4.28 -11.96
N THR A 195 1.80 -3.20 -11.42
CA THR A 195 1.75 -1.88 -12.08
C THR A 195 2.48 -0.81 -11.27
N ASN A 196 2.31 -0.84 -9.94
CA ASN A 196 2.92 0.14 -9.06
C ASN A 196 4.22 -0.38 -8.46
N ASN A 197 5.21 0.51 -8.39
CA ASN A 197 6.42 0.28 -7.62
C ASN A 197 6.17 0.56 -6.14
N ILE A 198 6.92 -0.12 -5.28
CA ILE A 198 7.00 0.17 -3.85
C ILE A 198 8.29 0.93 -3.56
N TYR A 199 8.27 1.81 -2.56
CA TYR A 199 9.41 2.63 -2.15
C TYR A 199 9.79 2.32 -0.72
N ASP A 200 11.09 2.29 -0.43
CA ASP A 200 11.61 2.20 0.94
C ASP A 200 11.96 3.57 1.53
N ILE A 201 12.45 3.57 2.76
CA ILE A 201 12.84 4.78 3.51
C ILE A 201 14.06 5.52 2.91
N ASP A 202 14.82 4.85 2.05
CA ASP A 202 15.96 5.41 1.32
C ASP A 202 15.56 6.02 -0.02
N GLY A 203 14.29 5.84 -0.41
CA GLY A 203 13.77 6.29 -1.69
C GLY A 203 14.10 5.35 -2.85
N ASN A 204 14.58 4.13 -2.56
CA ASN A 204 14.74 3.11 -3.59
C ASN A 204 13.36 2.67 -4.08
N SER A 205 13.23 2.48 -5.39
CA SER A 205 11.98 2.07 -6.04
C SER A 205 12.09 0.64 -6.54
N TYR A 206 11.17 -0.21 -6.13
CA TYR A 206 11.16 -1.62 -6.51
C TYR A 206 9.91 -1.96 -7.33
N PRO A 207 10.05 -2.62 -8.50
CA PRO A 207 8.91 -3.16 -9.21
C PRO A 207 8.20 -4.23 -8.37
N THR A 208 6.93 -4.47 -8.66
CA THR A 208 6.12 -5.50 -8.00
C THR A 208 5.51 -6.43 -9.04
N VAL A 209 5.14 -7.63 -8.62
CA VAL A 209 4.55 -8.64 -9.49
C VAL A 209 3.49 -9.46 -8.76
N GLN A 210 2.37 -9.71 -9.42
CA GLN A 210 1.31 -10.55 -8.89
C GLN A 210 1.54 -11.99 -9.33
N ILE A 211 1.76 -12.90 -8.38
CA ILE A 211 1.92 -14.34 -8.64
C ILE A 211 0.90 -15.07 -7.79
N GLY A 212 -0.12 -15.63 -8.46
CA GLY A 212 -1.32 -16.12 -7.77
C GLY A 212 -2.00 -15.02 -6.97
N ASP A 213 -2.29 -15.30 -5.70
CA ASP A 213 -2.90 -14.34 -4.78
C ASP A 213 -1.86 -13.44 -4.08
N GLN A 214 -0.56 -13.69 -4.29
CA GLN A 214 0.53 -12.98 -3.62
C GLN A 214 1.11 -11.86 -4.47
N CYS A 215 1.37 -10.71 -3.84
CA CYS A 215 2.03 -9.58 -4.47
C CYS A 215 3.48 -9.46 -4.00
N TRP A 216 4.40 -9.84 -4.87
CA TRP A 216 5.83 -9.93 -4.57
C TRP A 216 6.60 -8.71 -5.05
N MET A 217 7.68 -8.39 -4.35
CA MET A 217 8.72 -7.50 -4.87
C MET A 217 9.47 -8.21 -6.01
N ALA A 218 9.59 -7.56 -7.16
CA ALA A 218 10.26 -8.07 -8.36
C ALA A 218 11.73 -7.60 -8.47
N GLN A 219 12.30 -7.08 -7.38
CA GLN A 219 13.73 -6.83 -7.25
C GLN A 219 14.20 -7.13 -5.81
N ASN A 220 15.49 -7.44 -5.63
CA ASN A 220 16.07 -7.62 -4.30
C ASN A 220 16.10 -6.28 -3.54
N LEU A 221 15.81 -6.32 -2.24
CA LEU A 221 15.80 -5.13 -1.40
C LEU A 221 17.22 -4.55 -1.22
N MET A 222 17.35 -3.23 -1.29
CA MET A 222 18.62 -2.49 -1.17
C MET A 222 18.53 -1.34 -0.16
N VAL A 223 17.80 -1.56 0.92
CA VAL A 223 17.59 -0.58 1.99
C VAL A 223 18.74 -0.62 3.01
N SER A 224 19.17 0.56 3.46
CA SER A 224 20.22 0.77 4.46
C SER A 224 19.68 1.12 5.85
N ARG A 225 18.36 1.38 5.95
CA ARG A 225 17.67 1.76 7.18
C ARG A 225 16.35 0.99 7.30
N ASN A 226 15.98 0.66 8.53
CA ASN A 226 14.66 0.12 8.82
C ASN A 226 13.56 1.14 8.48
N ALA A 227 12.33 0.68 8.29
CA ALA A 227 11.19 1.54 7.95
C ALA A 227 10.92 2.66 8.98
N ASP A 228 11.27 2.44 10.25
CA ASP A 228 11.19 3.44 11.32
C ASP A 228 12.34 4.48 11.32
N GLY A 229 13.25 4.39 10.35
CA GLY A 229 14.42 5.23 10.19
C GLY A 229 15.61 4.85 11.09
N SER A 230 15.48 3.82 11.92
CA SER A 230 16.63 3.27 12.64
C SER A 230 17.61 2.63 11.66
N ALA A 231 18.90 2.69 11.99
CA ALA A 231 19.90 2.01 11.18
C ALA A 231 19.67 0.49 11.28
N VAL A 232 19.78 -0.20 10.14
CA VAL A 232 19.86 -1.67 10.12
C VAL A 232 21.09 -2.05 10.94
N ASN A 233 20.87 -2.56 12.15
CA ASN A 233 21.91 -2.83 13.13
C ASN A 233 21.58 -4.12 13.90
N GLY A 234 22.26 -5.21 13.55
CA GLY A 234 22.23 -6.48 14.24
C GLY A 234 23.18 -6.48 15.44
N THR A 235 22.67 -6.82 16.61
CA THR A 235 23.32 -6.74 17.91
C THR A 235 24.63 -7.56 18.00
N GLY A 236 25.79 -6.95 17.76
CA GLY A 236 27.06 -7.37 18.37
C GLY A 236 28.11 -8.09 17.52
N ASP A 237 28.03 -8.05 16.18
CA ASP A 237 29.17 -8.43 15.32
C ASP A 237 29.63 -7.21 14.50
N THR A 238 30.93 -7.06 14.26
CA THR A 238 31.56 -5.83 13.76
C THR A 238 31.44 -5.61 12.24
N ASP A 239 30.45 -6.22 11.59
CA ASP A 239 30.18 -6.01 10.16
C ASP A 239 28.68 -5.74 9.97
N THR A 240 28.28 -4.54 10.39
CA THR A 240 26.88 -4.07 10.57
C THR A 240 26.44 -3.12 9.47
N THR A 241 27.20 -3.03 8.39
CA THR A 241 26.80 -2.30 7.18
C THR A 241 26.29 -3.31 6.15
N PRO A 242 25.28 -2.98 5.31
CA PRO A 242 25.05 -3.72 4.08
C PRO A 242 26.40 -3.79 3.37
N PRO A 243 27.02 -4.97 3.30
CA PRO A 243 28.43 -4.98 2.97
C PRO A 243 28.56 -4.69 1.48
N VAL A 244 29.65 -4.00 1.11
CA VAL A 244 30.02 -3.85 -0.30
C VAL A 244 30.37 -5.25 -0.82
N ALA A 245 29.38 -5.98 -1.33
CA ALA A 245 29.50 -7.39 -1.68
C ALA A 245 30.55 -7.66 -2.75
N TYR A 246 30.67 -6.76 -3.72
CA TYR A 246 31.59 -6.93 -4.83
C TYR A 246 32.42 -5.66 -5.10
N SER A 247 33.72 -5.86 -5.35
CA SER A 247 34.68 -4.77 -5.55
C SER A 247 34.61 -4.12 -6.93
N ASP A 248 33.70 -4.56 -7.80
CA ASP A 248 33.56 -4.11 -9.18
C ASP A 248 32.69 -2.85 -9.35
N GLY A 249 32.05 -2.38 -8.27
CA GLY A 249 31.27 -1.15 -8.23
C GLY A 249 29.92 -1.26 -8.97
N ASN A 250 28.93 -0.46 -8.56
CA ASN A 250 27.57 -0.38 -9.13
C ASN A 250 26.74 -1.69 -9.11
N TRP A 251 27.18 -2.72 -8.37
CA TRP A 251 26.42 -3.97 -8.18
C TRP A 251 25.17 -3.73 -7.29
N GLU A 252 25.26 -2.83 -6.31
CA GLU A 252 24.22 -2.55 -5.31
C GLU A 252 22.88 -2.14 -5.94
N ALA A 253 22.93 -1.23 -6.92
CA ALA A 253 21.73 -0.72 -7.62
C ALA A 253 21.06 -1.76 -8.51
N VAL A 254 21.75 -2.87 -8.81
CA VAL A 254 21.29 -3.93 -9.73
C VAL A 254 20.88 -5.18 -8.94
N GLU A 255 21.69 -5.58 -7.96
CA GLU A 255 21.61 -6.89 -7.29
C GLU A 255 20.95 -6.86 -5.92
N GLY A 256 20.80 -5.66 -5.34
CA GLY A 256 20.35 -5.46 -3.96
C GLY A 256 21.39 -5.84 -2.92
N TYR A 257 21.04 -5.71 -1.64
CA TYR A 257 21.95 -6.06 -0.54
C TYR A 257 21.72 -7.47 -0.01
N LEU A 258 22.75 -7.99 0.66
CA LEU A 258 22.72 -9.27 1.37
C LEU A 258 22.67 -9.00 2.88
N TYR A 259 21.59 -9.40 3.54
CA TYR A 259 21.33 -9.14 4.95
C TYR A 259 21.51 -10.40 5.75
N ASN A 260 22.07 -10.30 6.96
CA ASN A 260 21.90 -11.39 7.92
C ASN A 260 20.44 -11.49 8.36
N TRP A 261 20.04 -12.63 8.93
CA TRP A 261 18.62 -12.86 9.23
C TRP A 261 18.09 -11.93 10.32
N GLN A 262 18.92 -11.57 11.30
CA GLN A 262 18.52 -10.66 12.37
C GLN A 262 18.20 -9.27 11.81
N ASP A 263 19.02 -8.80 10.88
CA ASP A 263 18.82 -7.54 10.15
C ASP A 263 17.60 -7.63 9.24
N ALA A 264 17.48 -8.68 8.42
CA ALA A 264 16.31 -8.91 7.57
C ALA A 264 15.00 -8.84 8.36
N MET A 265 15.00 -9.40 9.57
CA MET A 265 13.83 -9.42 10.44
C MET A 265 13.68 -8.18 11.33
N ASN A 266 14.58 -7.20 11.25
CA ASN A 266 14.65 -6.06 12.17
C ASN A 266 14.51 -6.51 13.64
N GLY A 267 15.21 -7.58 13.97
CA GLY A 267 15.20 -8.24 15.28
C GLY A 267 13.92 -8.94 15.71
N SER A 268 12.88 -8.99 14.87
CA SER A 268 11.69 -9.80 15.11
C SER A 268 11.99 -11.29 14.96
N THR A 269 11.24 -12.12 15.68
CA THR A 269 11.20 -13.58 15.47
C THR A 269 9.81 -14.06 15.04
N ALA A 270 8.87 -13.14 14.80
CA ALA A 270 7.55 -13.48 14.31
C ALA A 270 7.61 -13.81 12.80
N GLN A 271 6.93 -14.87 12.40
CA GLN A 271 6.71 -15.16 10.98
C GLN A 271 5.88 -14.05 10.34
N SER A 272 6.19 -13.73 9.09
CA SER A 272 5.54 -12.65 8.31
C SER A 272 5.62 -11.30 9.03
N ALA A 273 6.70 -11.05 9.79
CA ALA A 273 6.95 -9.73 10.35
C ALA A 273 7.43 -8.77 9.25
N GLN A 274 7.09 -7.49 9.38
CA GLN A 274 7.55 -6.44 8.47
C GLN A 274 9.06 -6.51 8.22
N GLY A 275 9.86 -6.66 9.28
CA GLY A 275 11.32 -6.68 9.17
C GLY A 275 11.85 -5.39 8.57
N ILE A 276 12.75 -5.51 7.60
CA ILE A 276 13.29 -4.38 6.81
C ILE A 276 12.40 -3.96 5.63
N CYS A 277 11.27 -4.62 5.42
CA CYS A 277 10.37 -4.28 4.32
C CYS A 277 9.66 -2.93 4.54
N PRO A 278 9.26 -2.26 3.44
CA PRO A 278 8.41 -1.06 3.51
C PRO A 278 7.09 -1.30 4.26
N ASP A 279 6.48 -0.22 4.74
CA ASP A 279 5.18 -0.31 5.44
C ASP A 279 4.10 -0.97 4.56
N GLY A 280 3.33 -1.90 5.15
CA GLY A 280 2.33 -2.72 4.45
C GLY A 280 2.91 -3.89 3.66
N TRP A 281 4.19 -4.21 3.90
CA TRP A 281 4.89 -5.36 3.35
C TRP A 281 5.68 -6.07 4.45
N HIS A 282 5.97 -7.35 4.26
CA HIS A 282 6.69 -8.18 5.21
C HIS A 282 7.72 -9.10 4.58
N VAL A 283 8.62 -9.64 5.42
CA VAL A 283 9.53 -10.71 5.03
C VAL A 283 8.74 -12.02 4.99
N PRO A 284 8.69 -12.72 3.84
CA PRO A 284 7.82 -13.88 3.63
C PRO A 284 8.20 -15.07 4.52
N SER A 285 7.19 -15.73 5.07
CA SER A 285 7.29 -16.97 5.81
C SER A 285 7.57 -18.18 4.91
N HIS A 286 7.95 -19.30 5.53
CA HIS A 286 8.18 -20.55 4.82
C HIS A 286 6.93 -21.02 4.08
N ASP A 287 5.76 -20.77 4.68
CA ASP A 287 4.47 -21.15 4.12
C ASP A 287 4.08 -20.24 2.94
N GLU A 288 4.39 -18.94 3.00
CA GLU A 288 4.18 -18.01 1.89
C GLU A 288 5.09 -18.30 0.70
N TRP A 289 6.35 -18.67 0.94
CA TRP A 289 7.22 -19.21 -0.11
C TRP A 289 6.65 -20.50 -0.71
N THR A 290 6.10 -21.38 0.14
CA THR A 290 5.47 -22.63 -0.31
C THR A 290 4.23 -22.37 -1.17
N ASP A 291 3.45 -21.33 -0.87
CA ASP A 291 2.30 -20.94 -1.70
C ASP A 291 2.73 -20.41 -3.08
N LEU A 292 3.81 -19.65 -3.16
CA LEU A 292 4.42 -19.23 -4.43
C LEU A 292 4.85 -20.44 -5.26
N GLU A 293 5.61 -21.36 -4.66
CA GLU A 293 6.07 -22.60 -5.30
C GLU A 293 4.88 -23.45 -5.81
N ARG A 294 3.84 -23.62 -5.00
CA ARG A 294 2.62 -24.36 -5.37
C ARG A 294 1.85 -23.68 -6.49
N TYR A 295 1.77 -22.35 -6.49
CA TYR A 295 1.08 -21.64 -7.55
C TYR A 295 1.74 -21.91 -8.90
N ILE A 296 3.07 -21.76 -8.98
CA ILE A 296 3.85 -22.00 -10.20
C ILE A 296 3.70 -23.47 -10.64
N CYS A 297 3.88 -24.42 -9.71
CA CYS A 297 3.67 -25.84 -9.98
C CYS A 297 2.32 -26.13 -10.65
N ASN A 298 1.24 -25.57 -10.10
CA ASN A 298 -0.11 -25.77 -10.65
C ASN A 298 -0.29 -25.08 -12.01
N ALA A 299 0.27 -23.87 -12.17
CA ALA A 299 0.18 -23.10 -13.41
C ALA A 299 0.95 -23.76 -14.57
N GLU A 300 2.07 -24.45 -14.27
CA GLU A 300 2.82 -25.31 -15.20
C GLU A 300 2.12 -26.65 -15.51
N GLY A 301 0.96 -26.90 -14.90
CA GLY A 301 0.15 -28.11 -15.15
C GLY A 301 0.70 -29.38 -14.49
N ASN A 302 1.60 -29.25 -13.52
CA ASN A 302 2.06 -30.37 -12.71
C ASN A 302 0.94 -30.87 -11.79
N ALA A 303 0.94 -32.17 -11.48
CA ALA A 303 0.01 -32.79 -10.53
C ALA A 303 0.64 -32.87 -9.13
N ASP A 304 -0.20 -33.05 -8.10
CA ASP A 304 0.20 -33.31 -6.72
C ASP A 304 1.11 -32.23 -6.09
N CYS A 305 0.97 -30.97 -6.52
CA CYS A 305 1.77 -29.84 -6.04
C CYS A 305 1.77 -29.68 -4.51
N ASP A 306 0.67 -30.01 -3.83
CA ASP A 306 0.56 -29.99 -2.36
C ASP A 306 1.47 -31.03 -1.69
N THR A 307 1.72 -32.14 -2.37
CA THR A 307 2.60 -33.22 -1.90
C THR A 307 4.06 -32.91 -2.22
N VAL A 308 4.32 -32.30 -3.38
CA VAL A 308 5.68 -31.87 -3.79
C VAL A 308 6.17 -30.72 -2.90
N PHE A 309 5.28 -29.79 -2.55
CA PHE A 309 5.57 -28.60 -1.76
C PHE A 309 4.73 -28.59 -0.47
N PRO A 310 5.07 -29.45 0.51
CA PRO A 310 4.35 -29.50 1.78
C PRO A 310 4.65 -28.27 2.64
N LYS A 311 3.67 -27.80 3.41
CA LYS A 311 3.87 -26.82 4.49
C LYS A 311 4.33 -27.52 5.76
N ASP A 312 5.56 -28.00 5.77
CA ASP A 312 6.19 -28.65 6.91
C ASP A 312 7.58 -28.08 7.19
N THR A 313 8.15 -28.41 8.34
CA THR A 313 9.46 -27.91 8.78
C THR A 313 10.55 -28.98 8.72
N THR A 314 10.40 -29.99 7.86
CA THR A 314 11.29 -31.16 7.78
C THR A 314 11.76 -31.46 6.36
N THR A 315 11.00 -31.04 5.36
CA THR A 315 11.30 -31.25 3.95
C THR A 315 12.37 -30.26 3.50
N THR A 316 13.46 -30.80 2.95
CA THR A 316 14.62 -30.04 2.46
C THR A 316 15.09 -30.60 1.12
N GLY A 317 15.85 -29.80 0.36
CA GLY A 317 16.41 -30.18 -0.93
C GLY A 317 15.65 -29.54 -2.10
N TYR A 318 16.08 -29.89 -3.31
CA TYR A 318 15.44 -29.44 -4.54
C TYR A 318 14.03 -30.03 -4.68
N LEU A 319 13.05 -29.14 -4.71
CA LEU A 319 11.64 -29.45 -4.94
C LEU A 319 11.20 -28.90 -6.29
N GLY A 320 10.18 -29.55 -6.86
CA GLY A 320 9.64 -29.16 -8.15
C GLY A 320 10.43 -29.69 -9.34
N THR A 321 9.96 -29.34 -10.54
CA THR A 321 10.53 -29.75 -11.82
C THR A 321 10.95 -28.56 -12.68
N ASN A 322 10.35 -27.37 -12.47
CA ASN A 322 10.66 -26.17 -13.24
C ASN A 322 10.51 -24.85 -12.45
N GLU A 323 9.99 -24.88 -11.23
CA GLU A 323 9.65 -23.71 -10.42
C GLU A 323 10.87 -22.81 -10.16
N GLY A 324 12.07 -23.40 -10.06
CA GLY A 324 13.32 -22.66 -9.95
C GLY A 324 13.73 -21.97 -11.26
N THR A 325 13.46 -22.58 -12.42
CA THR A 325 13.64 -21.94 -13.74
C THR A 325 12.77 -20.69 -13.85
N GLU A 326 11.49 -20.85 -13.55
CA GLU A 326 10.44 -19.84 -13.68
C GLU A 326 10.65 -18.61 -12.76
N LEU A 327 11.28 -18.83 -11.60
CA LEU A 327 11.57 -17.76 -10.64
C LEU A 327 12.89 -17.04 -10.94
N LYS A 328 13.84 -17.66 -11.65
CA LYS A 328 15.14 -17.03 -11.95
C LYS A 328 14.99 -15.94 -13.00
N ALA A 329 15.78 -14.88 -12.85
CA ALA A 329 15.84 -13.82 -13.85
C ALA A 329 16.28 -14.38 -15.23
N ASP A 330 15.73 -13.82 -16.30
CA ASP A 330 16.02 -14.19 -17.70
C ASP A 330 17.37 -13.65 -18.22
N ALA A 331 18.07 -12.88 -17.37
CA ALA A 331 19.33 -12.22 -17.69
C ALA A 331 20.41 -12.52 -16.64
N PRO A 332 21.69 -12.64 -17.06
CA PRO A 332 22.78 -12.92 -16.15
C PRO A 332 23.07 -11.73 -15.21
N VAL A 333 23.44 -12.05 -13.98
CA VAL A 333 23.73 -11.04 -12.95
C VAL A 333 25.01 -10.26 -13.31
N ASN A 334 24.88 -8.96 -13.57
CA ASN A 334 25.99 -8.07 -13.97
C ASN A 334 26.87 -8.62 -15.13
N GLY A 335 26.28 -9.36 -16.07
CA GLY A 335 27.02 -9.99 -17.17
C GLY A 335 27.94 -11.15 -16.76
N ILE A 336 27.81 -11.64 -15.53
CA ILE A 336 28.51 -12.79 -14.99
C ILE A 336 27.59 -14.02 -15.04
N GLY A 337 28.12 -15.10 -15.61
CA GLY A 337 27.38 -16.34 -15.81
C GLY A 337 26.58 -16.36 -17.10
N THR A 338 26.23 -17.56 -17.53
CA THR A 338 25.13 -17.81 -18.45
C THR A 338 24.14 -18.61 -17.62
N ASP A 339 22.93 -18.10 -17.39
CA ASP A 339 21.86 -18.94 -16.87
C ASP A 339 21.11 -19.51 -18.08
N PRO A 340 21.36 -20.76 -18.49
CA PRO A 340 20.64 -21.37 -19.60
C PRO A 340 19.20 -21.73 -19.22
N ASN A 341 18.82 -21.63 -17.94
CA ASN A 341 17.56 -22.11 -17.39
C ASN A 341 16.81 -21.02 -16.61
N GLY A 342 17.15 -19.75 -16.72
CA GLY A 342 16.34 -18.66 -16.17
C GLY A 342 15.49 -18.09 -17.30
N ASP A 343 14.17 -18.03 -17.11
CA ASP A 343 13.26 -17.43 -18.10
C ASP A 343 12.29 -16.41 -17.51
N ASP A 344 12.32 -16.20 -16.19
CA ASP A 344 11.48 -15.26 -15.45
C ASP A 344 9.99 -15.33 -15.84
N GLY A 345 9.47 -16.54 -16.04
CA GLY A 345 8.14 -16.73 -16.63
C GLY A 345 6.98 -16.10 -15.83
N TYR A 346 7.22 -15.76 -14.56
CA TYR A 346 6.25 -15.12 -13.66
C TYR A 346 6.65 -13.72 -13.22
N GLY A 347 7.75 -13.15 -13.73
CA GLY A 347 8.19 -11.78 -13.43
C GLY A 347 8.75 -11.58 -12.01
N PHE A 348 9.17 -12.67 -11.34
CA PHE A 348 9.79 -12.62 -10.02
C PHE A 348 11.21 -12.04 -10.07
N ALA A 349 11.91 -12.24 -11.18
CA ALA A 349 13.27 -11.78 -11.45
C ALA A 349 14.26 -12.16 -10.32
N GLY A 350 14.28 -13.45 -9.95
CA GLY A 350 15.19 -13.99 -8.94
C GLY A 350 16.63 -13.94 -9.40
N LEU A 351 17.36 -12.89 -8.97
CA LEU A 351 18.77 -12.69 -9.32
C LEU A 351 19.69 -13.63 -8.54
N LEU A 352 20.64 -14.25 -9.24
CA LEU A 352 21.66 -15.12 -8.66
C LEU A 352 22.81 -14.30 -8.05
N SER A 353 22.49 -13.43 -7.10
CA SER A 353 23.42 -12.44 -6.50
C SER A 353 24.46 -13.07 -5.54
N GLY A 354 24.43 -14.39 -5.34
CA GLY A 354 25.30 -15.09 -4.41
C GLY A 354 24.93 -14.89 -2.95
N ASN A 355 25.87 -15.19 -2.06
CA ASN A 355 25.70 -15.09 -0.62
C ASN A 355 26.97 -14.61 0.09
N HIS A 356 26.77 -14.14 1.33
CA HIS A 356 27.83 -13.74 2.23
C HIS A 356 27.99 -14.76 3.37
N ASN A 357 29.20 -15.28 3.53
CA ASN A 357 29.52 -16.25 4.58
C ASN A 357 29.99 -15.57 5.87
N PHE A 358 29.97 -16.30 6.99
CA PHE A 358 30.44 -15.84 8.31
C PHE A 358 31.88 -15.32 8.36
N ASN A 359 32.70 -15.59 7.35
CA ASN A 359 34.10 -15.18 7.28
C ASN A 359 34.32 -13.87 6.50
N GLY A 360 33.26 -13.13 6.18
CA GLY A 360 33.38 -11.88 5.41
C GLY A 360 33.43 -12.08 3.89
N SER A 361 33.34 -13.33 3.39
CA SER A 361 33.53 -13.64 1.96
C SER A 361 32.20 -13.71 1.20
N PHE A 362 32.17 -13.05 0.04
CA PHE A 362 31.09 -13.15 -0.94
C PHE A 362 31.36 -14.27 -1.92
N ASN A 363 30.40 -15.17 -2.08
CA ASN A 363 30.56 -16.38 -2.89
C ASN A 363 29.38 -16.57 -3.83
N ASN A 364 29.59 -17.42 -4.84
CA ASN A 364 28.53 -17.99 -5.68
C ASN A 364 27.68 -16.99 -6.49
N ARG A 365 28.19 -15.78 -6.71
CA ARG A 365 27.60 -14.83 -7.67
C ARG A 365 27.47 -15.47 -9.05
N GLY A 366 26.30 -15.38 -9.65
CA GLY A 366 25.95 -16.02 -10.91
C GLY A 366 25.69 -17.53 -10.80
N THR A 367 25.67 -18.09 -9.57
CA THR A 367 25.39 -19.52 -9.33
C THR A 367 24.18 -19.70 -8.43
N TYR A 368 24.09 -18.96 -7.31
CA TYR A 368 22.98 -19.05 -6.36
C TYR A 368 22.26 -17.72 -6.17
N GLY A 369 20.93 -17.78 -6.09
CA GLY A 369 20.07 -16.71 -5.62
C GLY A 369 19.40 -17.15 -4.32
N ASP A 370 19.88 -16.65 -3.20
CA ASP A 370 19.46 -17.09 -1.87
C ASP A 370 18.54 -16.03 -1.23
N PHE A 371 17.36 -16.44 -0.78
CA PHE A 371 16.31 -15.55 -0.28
C PHE A 371 15.82 -15.95 1.10
N TRP A 372 15.98 -15.06 2.07
CA TRP A 372 15.52 -15.32 3.44
C TRP A 372 14.02 -15.57 3.53
N SER A 373 13.65 -16.47 4.44
CA SER A 373 12.31 -16.53 5.01
C SER A 373 12.31 -15.99 6.43
N SER A 374 11.18 -15.45 6.88
CA SER A 374 10.94 -15.08 8.28
C SER A 374 10.81 -16.27 9.24
N SER A 375 10.74 -17.50 8.73
CA SER A 375 10.52 -18.69 9.55
C SER A 375 11.81 -19.26 10.12
N GLU A 376 11.89 -19.33 11.45
CA GLU A 376 13.00 -19.99 12.15
C GLU A 376 12.98 -21.53 11.98
N ASN A 377 14.17 -22.14 12.04
CA ASN A 377 14.37 -23.58 12.16
C ASN A 377 15.39 -23.88 13.26
N GLY A 378 14.96 -23.82 14.53
CA GLY A 378 15.87 -23.97 15.66
C GLY A 378 16.85 -22.80 15.77
N SER A 379 18.16 -23.05 15.68
CA SER A 379 19.19 -21.99 15.66
C SER A 379 19.31 -21.28 14.31
N ASP A 380 18.68 -21.86 13.28
CA ASP A 380 18.82 -21.46 11.89
C ASP A 380 17.53 -20.76 11.43
N ALA A 381 17.52 -20.30 10.19
CA ALA A 381 16.32 -19.82 9.53
C ALA A 381 16.17 -20.47 8.15
N TRP A 382 14.92 -20.65 7.73
CA TRP A 382 14.62 -21.14 6.39
C TRP A 382 14.97 -20.08 5.33
N TYR A 383 15.39 -20.56 4.17
CA TYR A 383 15.53 -19.75 2.97
C TYR A 383 15.18 -20.58 1.73
N ARG A 384 15.06 -19.92 0.58
CA ARG A 384 14.97 -20.58 -0.73
C ARG A 384 16.22 -20.27 -1.53
N SER A 385 16.77 -21.28 -2.20
CA SER A 385 17.89 -21.11 -3.13
C SER A 385 17.47 -21.45 -4.55
N LEU A 386 17.81 -20.54 -5.47
CA LEU A 386 17.73 -20.78 -6.91
C LEU A 386 19.13 -21.11 -7.42
N ASP A 387 19.29 -22.22 -8.13
CA ASP A 387 20.57 -22.68 -8.68
C ASP A 387 20.58 -22.52 -10.22
N SER A 388 21.63 -21.88 -10.75
CA SER A 388 21.88 -21.76 -12.21
C SER A 388 21.81 -23.08 -12.99
N SER A 389 22.03 -24.21 -12.33
CA SER A 389 22.11 -25.55 -12.91
C SER A 389 20.92 -26.46 -12.58
N ASN A 390 19.97 -26.00 -11.76
CA ASN A 390 18.81 -26.77 -11.35
C ASN A 390 17.50 -26.05 -11.66
N ALA A 391 16.50 -26.80 -12.13
CA ALA A 391 15.19 -26.28 -12.48
C ALA A 391 14.21 -26.26 -11.29
N GLY A 392 14.52 -26.96 -10.19
CA GLY A 392 13.75 -26.91 -8.94
C GLY A 392 14.20 -25.78 -8.01
N VAL A 393 13.43 -25.54 -6.95
CA VAL A 393 13.79 -24.62 -5.87
C VAL A 393 14.40 -25.42 -4.72
N ASP A 394 15.59 -25.07 -4.26
CA ASP A 394 16.18 -25.71 -3.09
C ASP A 394 15.60 -25.11 -1.80
N ARG A 395 15.08 -25.99 -0.94
CA ARG A 395 14.53 -25.64 0.36
C ARG A 395 15.50 -26.07 1.45
N VAL A 396 16.01 -25.09 2.18
CA VAL A 396 17.13 -25.31 3.10
C VAL A 396 17.09 -24.30 4.25
N SER A 397 17.75 -24.62 5.37
CA SER A 397 17.97 -23.69 6.47
C SER A 397 19.45 -23.43 6.67
N ALA A 398 19.80 -22.20 7.03
CA ALA A 398 21.16 -21.80 7.32
C ALA A 398 21.24 -20.99 8.62
N GLY A 399 22.42 -20.97 9.23
CA GLY A 399 22.67 -20.15 10.40
C GLY A 399 22.40 -18.67 10.12
N LYS A 400 21.84 -17.97 11.09
CA LYS A 400 21.30 -16.61 10.92
C LYS A 400 22.32 -15.51 10.58
N GLY A 401 23.62 -15.80 10.64
CA GLY A 401 24.69 -14.86 10.30
C GLY A 401 25.17 -14.92 8.84
N TYR A 402 24.63 -15.83 8.00
CA TYR A 402 24.83 -15.71 6.55
C TYR A 402 24.13 -14.45 6.04
N GLY A 403 24.70 -13.77 5.03
CA GLY A 403 24.02 -12.68 4.35
C GLY A 403 23.35 -13.17 3.08
N LEU A 404 22.02 -13.08 3.01
CA LEU A 404 21.20 -13.50 1.86
C LEU A 404 20.29 -12.34 1.40
N SER A 405 19.74 -12.46 0.20
CA SER A 405 18.83 -11.46 -0.36
C SER A 405 17.48 -11.47 0.38
N VAL A 406 16.78 -10.34 0.35
CA VAL A 406 15.41 -10.21 0.88
C VAL A 406 14.47 -9.80 -0.25
N ARG A 407 13.31 -10.47 -0.27
CA ARG A 407 12.15 -10.14 -1.10
C ARG A 407 10.99 -9.88 -0.17
N CYS A 408 10.28 -8.77 -0.39
CA CYS A 408 9.14 -8.41 0.42
C CYS A 408 7.84 -8.90 -0.24
N LEU A 409 6.88 -9.29 0.58
CA LEU A 409 5.53 -9.70 0.20
C LEU A 409 4.53 -8.72 0.80
N LYS A 410 3.51 -8.31 0.05
CA LYS A 410 2.50 -7.36 0.52
C LYS A 410 1.51 -8.02 1.50
N ASP A 411 1.10 -7.27 2.53
CA ASP A 411 0.09 -7.67 3.53
C ASP A 411 -1.34 -7.81 2.96
#